data_AF-A0A853C332-F1
#
_entry.id   AF-A0A853C332-F1
#
_cell.length_a   1.000
_cell.length_b   1.000
_cell.length_c   1.000
_cell.angle_alpha   90.00
_cell.angle_beta   90.00
_cell.angle_gamma   90.00
#
_symmetry.space_group_name_H-M   'P 1'
#
loop_
_entity.id
_entity.type
_entity.pdbx_description
1 polymer ?
#
loop_
_entity_poly.entity_id
_entity_poly.type
_entity_poly.pdbx_seq_one_letter_code
_entity_poly.pdbx_strand_id
1 'polypeptide(L)'
;MTLIEDQNEEHDAGVAPEADAEEPRRYPSTIGGALYLCVLLAMGAGLVLVAFADWRVGIRVIAGALAAAAVFRLVLPQKDAGMLAVRRRWVDVVVVGSVSAVLFFLASSIPDQPGL
;
A
#
# COMPACT_ATOMS: atom_id res chain seq x y z
N MET A 1 -58.51 -32.59 -18.32
CA MET A 1 -57.74 -32.74 -17.07
C MET A 1 -56.34 -33.19 -17.49
N THR A 2 -55.62 -32.28 -18.15
CA THR A 2 -54.36 -31.66 -17.65
C THR A 2 -53.24 -32.70 -17.61
N LEU A 3 -52.45 -32.90 -18.67
CA LEU A 3 -51.42 -31.98 -19.21
C LEU A 3 -50.55 -31.32 -18.11
N ILE A 4 -50.05 -32.10 -17.14
CA ILE A 4 -49.06 -31.60 -16.16
C ILE A 4 -47.87 -32.56 -15.96
N GLU A 5 -47.96 -33.87 -16.17
CA GLU A 5 -46.84 -34.77 -15.82
C GLU A 5 -45.64 -34.85 -16.79
N ASP A 6 -45.74 -34.46 -18.07
CA ASP A 6 -44.68 -34.77 -19.06
C ASP A 6 -43.62 -33.66 -19.22
N GLN A 7 -43.78 -32.52 -18.55
CA GLN A 7 -42.87 -31.36 -18.70
C GLN A 7 -41.69 -31.36 -17.71
N ASN A 8 -41.53 -32.40 -16.88
CA ASN A 8 -40.53 -32.41 -15.81
C ASN A 8 -39.26 -33.24 -16.13
N GLU A 9 -39.17 -33.89 -17.29
CA GLU A 9 -37.98 -34.68 -17.69
C GLU A 9 -37.00 -33.94 -18.61
N GLU A 10 -37.35 -32.74 -19.11
CA GLU A 10 -36.40 -31.85 -19.82
C GLU A 10 -35.56 -30.99 -18.86
N HIS A 11 -35.48 -31.34 -17.58
CA HIS A 11 -34.78 -30.54 -16.56
C HIS A 11 -33.26 -30.79 -16.46
N ASP A 12 -32.64 -31.62 -17.31
CA ASP A 12 -31.21 -31.94 -17.13
C ASP A 12 -30.39 -32.13 -18.42
N ALA A 13 -30.66 -31.31 -19.45
CA ALA A 13 -29.85 -31.29 -20.66
C ALA A 13 -29.39 -29.87 -20.99
N GLY A 14 -28.34 -29.42 -20.32
CA GLY A 14 -27.51 -28.31 -20.82
C GLY A 14 -27.44 -27.07 -19.95
N VAL A 15 -27.10 -27.23 -18.68
CA VAL A 15 -26.29 -26.20 -18.00
C VAL A 15 -25.20 -26.95 -17.26
N ALA A 16 -24.10 -27.26 -17.96
CA ALA A 16 -22.83 -27.16 -17.26
C ALA A 16 -22.74 -25.70 -16.83
N PRO A 17 -22.67 -25.35 -15.53
CA PRO A 17 -22.21 -24.04 -15.17
C PRO A 17 -20.76 -23.94 -15.64
N GLU A 18 -20.56 -23.46 -16.87
CA GLU A 18 -19.32 -22.89 -17.41
C GLU A 18 -18.96 -21.58 -16.67
N ALA A 19 -19.11 -21.56 -15.34
CA ALA A 19 -18.98 -20.38 -14.53
C ALA A 19 -18.13 -20.60 -13.28
N ASP A 20 -17.26 -21.61 -13.29
CA ASP A 20 -15.92 -21.38 -12.75
C ASP A 20 -15.11 -20.72 -13.86
N ALA A 21 -15.52 -19.50 -14.24
CA ALA A 21 -14.64 -18.58 -14.94
C ALA A 21 -13.45 -18.41 -13.99
N GLU A 22 -12.38 -19.16 -14.27
CA GLU A 22 -11.12 -19.07 -13.57
C GLU A 22 -10.78 -17.59 -13.44
N GLU A 23 -11.03 -17.02 -12.25
CA GLU A 23 -10.58 -15.68 -11.95
C GLU A 23 -9.08 -15.71 -12.20
N PRO A 24 -8.56 -14.95 -13.18
CA PRO A 24 -7.16 -15.04 -13.53
C PRO A 24 -6.38 -14.67 -12.28
N ARG A 25 -5.81 -15.69 -11.61
CA ARG A 25 -5.12 -15.55 -10.33
C ARG A 25 -4.08 -14.46 -10.50
N ARG A 26 -4.42 -13.28 -9.96
CA ARG A 26 -3.75 -12.03 -10.32
C ARG A 26 -2.30 -12.16 -9.88
N TYR A 27 -1.40 -12.13 -10.86
CA TYR A 27 0.02 -12.36 -10.64
C TYR A 27 0.55 -11.38 -9.58
N PRO A 28 1.28 -11.85 -8.56
CA PRO A 28 1.84 -10.98 -7.53
C PRO A 28 2.80 -9.99 -8.18
N SER A 29 2.55 -8.69 -8.02
CA SER A 29 3.46 -7.69 -8.56
C SER A 29 4.70 -7.62 -7.67
N THR A 30 5.80 -8.24 -8.11
CA THR A 30 7.11 -8.19 -7.41
C THR A 30 7.58 -6.75 -7.20
N ILE A 31 7.17 -5.82 -8.06
CA ILE A 31 7.51 -4.39 -7.99
C ILE A 31 7.01 -3.76 -6.68
N GLY A 32 5.75 -3.97 -6.31
CA GLY A 32 5.19 -3.42 -5.07
C GLY A 32 5.88 -3.96 -3.83
N GLY A 33 6.18 -5.27 -3.83
CA GLY A 33 6.95 -5.91 -2.75
C GLY A 33 8.38 -5.39 -2.63
N ALA A 34 9.08 -5.22 -3.75
CA ALA A 34 10.44 -4.68 -3.76
C ALA A 34 10.49 -3.24 -3.23
N LEU A 35 9.57 -2.37 -3.67
CA LEU A 35 9.48 -0.99 -3.15
C LEU A 35 9.16 -0.96 -1.65
N TYR A 36 8.26 -1.84 -1.19
CA TYR A 36 7.96 -1.99 0.24
C TYR A 36 9.20 -2.38 1.04
N LEU A 37 9.96 -3.39 0.58
CA LEU A 37 11.19 -3.82 1.25
C LEU A 37 12.26 -2.72 1.27
N CYS A 38 12.42 -1.95 0.18
CA CYS A 38 13.32 -0.81 0.16
C CYS A 38 12.94 0.25 1.22
N VAL A 39 11.67 0.61 1.33
CA VAL A 39 11.19 1.55 2.36
C VAL A 39 11.42 0.98 3.76
N LEU A 40 11.13 -0.31 3.96
CA LEU A 40 11.30 -0.98 5.25
C LEU A 40 12.77 -1.00 5.69
N LEU A 41 13.68 -1.30 4.76
CA LEU A 41 15.13 -1.25 5.01
C LEU A 41 15.60 0.18 5.34
N ALA A 42 15.13 1.18 4.59
CA ALA A 42 15.46 2.58 4.86
C ALA A 42 14.95 3.03 6.24
N MET A 43 13.73 2.63 6.61
CA MET A 43 13.16 2.89 7.94
C MET A 43 13.99 2.22 9.05
N GLY A 44 14.36 0.95 8.86
CA GLY A 44 15.21 0.22 9.80
C GLY A 44 16.59 0.86 9.96
N ALA A 45 17.22 1.27 8.86
CA ALA A 45 18.50 1.99 8.89
C ALA A 45 18.38 3.32 9.65
N GLY A 46 17.30 4.07 9.42
CA GLY A 46 17.01 5.30 10.15
C GLY A 46 16.89 5.07 11.66
N LEU A 47 16.17 4.02 12.08
CA LEU A 47 16.05 3.66 13.50
C LEU A 47 17.39 3.25 14.12
N VAL A 48 18.22 2.49 13.40
CA VAL A 48 19.58 2.13 13.83
C VAL A 48 20.44 3.38 14.02
N LEU A 49 20.38 4.33 13.09
CA LEU A 49 21.11 5.60 13.19
C LEU A 49 20.62 6.43 14.39
N VAL A 50 19.31 6.46 14.66
CA VAL A 50 18.76 7.11 15.85
C VAL A 50 19.29 6.48 17.13
N ALA A 51 19.38 5.15 17.19
CA ALA A 51 19.77 4.43 18.39
C ALA A 51 21.29 4.45 18.67
N PHE A 52 22.11 4.40 17.63
CA PHE A 52 23.57 4.14 17.76
C PHE A 52 24.47 5.25 17.21
N ALA A 53 23.93 6.24 16.51
CA ALA A 53 24.70 7.29 15.85
C ALA A 53 24.09 8.68 16.13
N ASP A 54 24.18 9.58 15.15
CA ASP A 54 23.54 10.88 15.23
C ASP A 54 22.03 10.75 15.01
N TRP A 55 21.26 11.04 16.06
CA TRP A 55 19.82 11.00 16.06
C TRP A 55 19.19 11.95 15.02
N ARG A 56 19.84 13.07 14.68
CA ARG A 56 19.37 14.03 13.66
C ARG A 56 19.50 13.41 12.27
N VAL A 57 20.63 12.76 11.99
CA VAL A 57 20.80 12.02 10.73
C VAL A 57 19.79 10.88 10.64
N GLY A 58 19.58 10.14 11.74
CA GLY A 58 18.58 9.08 11.79
C GLY A 58 17.17 9.56 11.50
N ILE A 59 16.72 10.67 12.10
CA ILE A 59 15.39 11.25 11.82
C ILE A 59 15.27 11.72 10.37
N ARG A 60 16.32 12.30 9.78
CA ARG A 60 16.31 12.69 8.35
C ARG A 60 16.14 11.49 7.43
N VAL A 61 16.79 10.36 7.74
CA VAL A 61 16.64 9.11 7.00
C VAL A 61 15.22 8.57 7.13
N ILE A 62 14.65 8.58 8.34
CA ILE A 62 13.24 8.20 8.57
C ILE A 62 12.28 9.10 7.77
N ALA A 63 12.48 10.42 7.82
CA ALA A 63 11.67 11.37 7.09
C ALA A 63 11.75 11.13 5.57
N GLY A 64 12.95 10.85 5.03
CA GLY A 64 13.15 10.47 3.63
C GLY A 64 12.44 9.16 3.26
N ALA A 65 12.49 8.14 4.13
CA ALA A 65 11.78 6.88 3.92
C ALA A 65 10.26 7.09 3.87
N LEU A 66 9.70 7.94 4.74
CA LEU A 66 8.29 8.31 4.74
C LEU A 66 7.90 9.10 3.48
N ALA A 67 8.74 10.02 3.01
CA ALA A 67 8.53 10.75 1.77
C ALA A 67 8.49 9.79 0.56
N ALA A 68 9.46 8.88 0.46
CA ALA A 68 9.48 7.84 -0.56
C ALA A 68 8.22 6.97 -0.51
N ALA A 69 7.77 6.60 0.70
CA ALA A 69 6.54 5.84 0.88
C ALA A 69 5.29 6.60 0.41
N ALA A 70 5.24 7.92 0.60
CA ALA A 70 4.16 8.78 0.09
C ALA A 70 4.18 8.86 -1.45
N VAL A 71 5.37 8.97 -2.05
CA VAL A 71 5.56 8.97 -3.51
C VAL A 71 5.19 7.63 -4.13
N PHE A 72 5.64 6.50 -3.56
CA PHE A 72 5.29 5.17 -4.07
C PHE A 72 3.77 4.93 -3.99
N ARG A 73 3.11 5.47 -2.96
CA ARG A 73 1.65 5.52 -2.87
C ARG A 73 1.01 6.40 -3.92
N LEU A 74 1.69 7.28 -4.64
CA LEU A 74 1.14 7.99 -5.81
C LEU A 74 1.41 7.23 -7.11
N VAL A 75 2.55 6.55 -7.19
CA VAL A 75 2.99 5.80 -8.39
C VAL A 75 2.22 4.48 -8.57
N LEU A 76 1.83 3.78 -7.49
CA LEU A 76 1.12 2.49 -7.61
C LEU A 76 -0.39 2.68 -7.86
N PRO A 77 -0.94 2.31 -9.04
CA PRO A 77 -2.37 2.47 -9.31
C PRO A 77 -3.21 1.57 -8.38
N GLN A 78 -4.18 2.18 -7.68
CA GLN A 78 -5.16 1.47 -6.85
C GLN A 78 -6.30 1.06 -7.78
N LYS A 79 -6.22 -0.16 -8.31
CA LYS A 79 -7.17 -0.67 -9.30
C LYS A 79 -8.51 -1.15 -8.72
N ASP A 80 -8.75 -1.02 -7.41
CA ASP A 80 -9.93 -1.61 -6.76
C ASP A 80 -10.62 -0.64 -5.78
N ALA A 81 -11.04 0.54 -6.22
CA ALA A 81 -11.87 1.44 -5.42
C ALA A 81 -13.36 1.04 -5.44
N GLY A 82 -13.67 -0.26 -5.39
CA GLY A 82 -15.01 -0.76 -5.09
C GLY A 82 -15.16 -0.92 -3.58
N MET A 83 -15.93 -0.02 -2.95
CA MET A 83 -16.29 -0.01 -1.51
C MET A 83 -15.34 0.70 -0.50
N LEU A 84 -14.18 1.24 -0.92
CA LEU A 84 -13.26 2.04 -0.06
C LEU A 84 -13.12 3.53 -0.47
N ALA A 85 -14.04 4.07 -1.28
CA ALA A 85 -14.01 5.45 -1.79
C ALA A 85 -13.98 6.55 -0.70
N VAL A 86 -14.23 6.21 0.57
CA VAL A 86 -14.26 7.17 1.70
C VAL A 86 -12.85 7.59 2.14
N ARG A 87 -11.88 6.67 2.19
CA ARG A 87 -10.50 7.02 2.59
C ARG A 87 -9.73 7.46 1.35
N ARG A 88 -10.03 8.69 0.93
CA ARG A 88 -9.40 9.37 -0.20
C ARG A 88 -7.88 9.22 -0.08
N ARG A 89 -7.26 8.48 -1.01
CA ARG A 89 -5.80 8.24 -1.10
C ARG A 89 -4.98 9.52 -0.91
N TRP A 90 -5.49 10.63 -1.42
CA TRP A 90 -4.92 11.96 -1.25
C TRP A 90 -4.73 12.34 0.22
N VAL A 91 -5.67 12.02 1.11
CA VAL A 91 -5.55 12.28 2.53
C VAL A 91 -4.41 11.47 3.14
N ASP A 92 -4.28 10.19 2.79
CA ASP A 92 -3.17 9.35 3.28
C ASP A 92 -1.80 9.91 2.83
N VAL A 93 -1.67 10.27 1.55
CA VAL A 93 -0.44 10.87 1.00
C VAL A 93 -0.14 12.22 1.64
N VAL A 94 -1.15 13.07 1.85
CA VAL A 94 -1.00 14.39 2.49
C VAL A 94 -0.60 14.23 3.95
N VAL A 95 -1.19 13.28 4.68
CA VAL A 95 -0.85 13.02 6.08
C VAL A 95 0.57 12.47 6.21
N VAL A 96 0.93 11.45 5.42
CA VAL A 96 2.28 10.87 5.47
C VAL A 96 3.32 11.88 4.98
N GLY A 97 3.01 12.63 3.92
CA GLY A 97 3.86 13.68 3.38
C GLY A 97 4.06 14.84 4.35
N SER A 98 3.00 15.29 5.04
CA SER A 98 3.11 16.35 6.04
C SER A 98 3.91 15.91 7.26
N VAL A 99 3.69 14.68 7.76
CA VAL A 99 4.49 14.09 8.84
C VAL A 99 5.97 14.01 8.45
N SER A 100 6.27 13.53 7.24
CA SER A 100 7.63 13.50 6.72
C SER A 100 8.27 14.89 6.67
N ALA A 101 7.55 15.89 6.14
CA ALA A 101 8.04 17.26 6.05
C ALA A 101 8.29 17.88 7.44
N VAL A 102 7.38 17.68 8.39
CA VAL A 102 7.52 18.16 9.78
C VAL A 102 8.73 17.52 10.45
N LEU A 103 8.91 16.20 10.33
CA LEU A 103 10.06 15.50 10.89
C LEU A 103 11.38 16.02 10.31
N PHE A 104 11.45 16.16 8.99
CA PHE A 104 12.63 16.69 8.33
C PHE A 104 12.94 18.13 8.76
N PHE A 105 11.91 18.98 8.84
CA PHE A 105 12.03 20.35 9.29
C PHE A 105 12.54 20.43 10.73
N LEU A 106 11.92 19.70 11.66
CA LEU A 106 12.32 19.68 13.07
C LEU A 106 13.77 19.22 13.24
N ALA A 107 14.15 18.12 12.60
CA ALA A 107 15.52 17.59 12.65
C ALA A 107 16.56 18.53 12.00
N SER A 108 16.14 19.42 11.11
CA SER A 108 17.03 20.38 10.45
C SER A 108 17.09 21.72 11.18
N SER A 109 16.01 22.09 11.88
CA SER A 109 15.89 23.37 12.59
C SER A 109 16.75 23.45 13.86
N ILE A 110 16.96 22.33 14.55
CA ILE A 110 17.73 22.26 15.79
C ILE A 110 19.22 22.30 15.45
N PRO A 111 19.99 23.36 15.75
CA PRO A 111 21.40 23.43 15.38
C PRO A 111 22.22 22.37 16.12
N ASP A 112 23.28 21.87 15.47
CA ASP A 112 24.27 21.08 16.18
C ASP A 112 24.98 21.98 17.20
N GLN A 113 25.09 21.50 18.44
CA GLN A 113 25.79 22.25 19.47
C GLN A 113 27.29 22.24 19.13
N PRO A 114 27.95 23.40 19.04
CA PRO A 114 29.39 23.43 18.83
C PRO A 114 30.06 22.87 20.10
N GLY A 115 30.74 21.72 19.99
CA GLY A 115 31.59 21.21 21.07
C GLY A 115 31.43 19.74 21.49
N LEU A 116 31.12 18.83 20.56
CA LEU A 116 31.49 17.42 20.67
C LEU A 116 32.39 17.03 19.49
#